data_AF-A0A9P9RPU3-F1
#
_entry.id   AF-A0A9P9RPU3-F1
#
_cell.length_a   1.000
_cell.length_b   1.000
_cell.length_c   1.000
_cell.angle_alpha   90.00
_cell.angle_beta   90.00
_cell.angle_gamma   90.00
#
_symmetry.space_group_name_H-M   'P 1'
#
loop_
_entity.id
_entity.type
_entity.pdbx_description
1 polymer ?
#
loop_
_entity_poly.entity_id
_entity_poly.type
_entity_poly.pdbx_seq_one_letter_code
_entity_poly.pdbx_strand_id
1 'polypeptide(L)'
;MSNIALNYEDYSHAEKLYPDLLFIPESGFISLADREKRKDLQHWIDESQEKEKAKVLCWSCGWSAFDEMYAEYGSRIRIVHTSRNIGLWQIGSRWMVRDQPNDASVGNDFITQEFLRNQAGLSIPLLKEMRLLSAPTDPVCLTLMSRAQGVGLNTIWASLSTEQKKSYSDQLTRAMKQWRQFTSSGGAMKVDGSLLDDGIIGACPTRQSPTCKKVGRTNDQWFKNIEKELRFGLSLIYGTKDSAVIEAKLQKLKDNFPKAEPYVLSHCDLNFSNIIVHDGKIEAIIDWEFAGYLPWWVERWYAGYQDRDLFAPLWLELDRMDSVTFMNEVAKPVQAVISAYRAGISRPNVLHPKSRWARPGFCSCKPYAGYFSSPMLGNKLEHKFNY
;
A
#
# COMPACT_ATOMS: atom_id res chain seq x y z
N MET A 1 16.47 0.68 6.61
CA MET A 1 17.24 -0.58 6.65
C MET A 1 18.07 -0.65 5.38
N SER A 2 19.38 -0.81 5.51
CA SER A 2 20.33 -0.85 4.41
C SER A 2 20.09 -2.08 3.54
N ASN A 3 19.35 -1.91 2.44
CA ASN A 3 19.46 -2.83 1.32
C ASN A 3 20.83 -2.57 0.70
N ILE A 4 21.82 -3.36 1.10
CA ILE A 4 22.94 -3.66 0.19
C ILE A 4 22.23 -4.12 -1.09
N ALA A 5 22.36 -3.34 -2.16
CA ALA A 5 21.86 -3.74 -3.46
C ALA A 5 22.68 -4.97 -3.88
N LEU A 6 22.25 -6.15 -3.45
CA LEU A 6 22.71 -7.39 -4.02
C LEU A 6 22.48 -7.25 -5.53
N ASN A 7 23.54 -7.39 -6.30
CA ASN A 7 23.47 -7.35 -7.75
C ASN A 7 22.84 -8.68 -8.20
N TYR A 8 21.51 -8.79 -8.02
CA TYR A 8 20.69 -9.99 -8.23
C TYR A 8 20.67 -10.51 -9.69
N GLU A 9 21.51 -9.95 -10.54
CA GLU A 9 21.63 -10.27 -11.97
C GLU A 9 22.99 -10.84 -12.36
N ASP A 10 23.96 -10.84 -11.45
CA ASP A 10 25.27 -11.40 -11.76
C ASP A 10 25.27 -12.92 -11.54
N TYR A 11 24.72 -13.63 -12.53
CA TYR A 11 24.69 -15.10 -12.58
C TYR A 11 26.02 -15.71 -13.06
N SER A 12 27.07 -14.91 -13.27
CA SER A 12 28.37 -15.44 -13.70
C SER A 12 29.01 -16.35 -12.65
N HIS A 13 28.64 -16.20 -11.38
CA HIS A 13 29.10 -17.06 -10.28
C HIS A 13 28.06 -17.15 -9.17
N ALA A 14 27.83 -18.36 -8.64
CA ALA A 14 26.78 -18.62 -7.65
C ALA A 14 26.95 -17.79 -6.35
N GLU A 15 28.19 -17.62 -5.89
CA GLU A 15 28.52 -16.87 -4.66
C GLU A 15 28.14 -15.38 -4.70
N LYS A 16 27.92 -14.82 -5.89
CA LYS A 16 27.47 -13.42 -6.02
C LYS A 16 26.00 -13.24 -5.64
N LEU A 17 25.22 -14.32 -5.72
CA LEU A 17 23.77 -14.32 -5.53
C LEU A 17 23.34 -15.04 -4.26
N TYR A 18 24.13 -16.02 -3.83
CA TYR A 18 23.87 -16.88 -2.70
C TYR A 18 25.00 -16.74 -1.68
N PRO A 19 24.74 -16.08 -0.54
CA PRO A 19 25.75 -15.94 0.50
C PRO A 19 26.08 -17.31 1.11
N ASP A 20 27.25 -17.40 1.74
CA ASP A 20 27.72 -18.56 2.50
C ASP A 20 27.87 -19.87 1.71
N LEU A 21 27.86 -19.85 0.37
CA LEU A 21 28.24 -21.02 -0.41
C LEU A 21 29.69 -21.41 -0.11
N LEU A 22 29.94 -22.71 -0.16
CA LEU A 22 31.27 -23.29 -0.02
C LEU A 22 31.74 -23.75 -1.40
N PHE A 23 32.84 -23.19 -1.89
CA PHE A 23 33.50 -23.71 -3.08
C PHE A 23 34.14 -25.08 -2.78
N ILE A 24 33.76 -26.09 -3.57
CA ILE A 24 34.35 -27.44 -3.53
C ILE A 24 35.16 -27.60 -4.84
N PRO A 25 36.50 -27.66 -4.77
CA PRO A 25 37.33 -27.86 -5.96
C PRO A 25 37.15 -29.27 -6.52
N GLU A 26 37.55 -29.51 -7.77
CA GLU A 26 37.50 -30.85 -8.41
C GLU A 26 38.24 -31.93 -7.61
N SER A 27 39.26 -31.55 -6.85
CA SER A 27 39.99 -32.47 -5.96
C SER A 27 39.14 -32.98 -4.78
N GLY A 28 37.97 -32.37 -4.54
CA GLY A 28 37.11 -32.64 -3.39
C GLY A 28 37.69 -32.19 -2.04
N PHE A 29 38.85 -31.54 -2.04
CA PHE A 29 39.51 -31.13 -0.81
C PHE A 29 38.89 -29.83 -0.27
N ILE A 30 38.29 -29.93 0.92
CA ILE A 30 37.67 -28.82 1.65
C ILE A 30 38.50 -28.58 2.91
N SER A 31 38.69 -27.31 3.30
CA SER A 31 39.45 -26.95 4.50
C SER A 31 38.85 -27.57 5.78
N LEU A 32 39.68 -27.87 6.78
CA LEU A 32 39.22 -28.36 8.09
C LEU A 32 38.24 -27.38 8.76
N ALA A 33 38.52 -26.08 8.64
CA ALA A 33 37.66 -25.04 9.20
C ALA A 33 36.26 -25.06 8.57
N ASP A 34 36.16 -25.27 7.26
CA ASP A 34 34.88 -25.32 6.58
C ASP A 34 34.12 -26.61 6.81
N ARG A 35 34.82 -27.75 6.92
CA ARG A 35 34.22 -29.01 7.39
C ARG A 35 33.61 -28.85 8.78
N GLU A 36 34.32 -28.20 9.70
CA GLU A 36 33.84 -27.96 11.06
C GLU A 36 32.62 -27.04 11.09
N LYS A 37 32.58 -25.97 10.27
CA LYS A 37 31.40 -25.09 10.12
C LYS A 37 30.15 -25.83 9.64
N ARG A 38 30.33 -26.93 8.91
CA ARG A 38 29.29 -27.67 8.18
C ARG A 38 29.07 -29.08 8.77
N LYS A 39 29.67 -29.41 9.92
CA LYS A 39 29.69 -30.77 10.50
C LYS A 39 28.33 -31.37 10.80
N ASP A 40 27.34 -30.53 11.08
CA ASP A 40 25.97 -30.94 11.40
C ASP A 40 25.08 -31.04 10.14
N LEU A 41 25.64 -30.82 8.94
CA LEU A 41 24.90 -30.98 7.70
C LEU A 41 24.78 -32.43 7.30
N GLN A 42 23.57 -32.79 6.90
CA GLN A 42 23.27 -34.08 6.32
C GLN A 42 23.37 -33.97 4.80
N HIS A 43 24.21 -34.80 4.19
CA HIS A 43 24.48 -34.81 2.75
C HIS A 43 23.81 -35.96 1.99
N TRP A 44 23.03 -36.77 2.69
CA TRP A 44 22.19 -37.83 2.12
C TRP A 44 20.89 -37.97 2.92
N ILE A 45 19.77 -38.21 2.24
CA ILE A 45 18.53 -38.68 2.85
C ILE A 45 18.44 -40.17 2.54
N ASP A 46 18.05 -40.98 3.52
CA ASP A 46 17.78 -42.40 3.29
C ASP A 46 16.65 -42.52 2.26
N GLU A 47 16.98 -43.05 1.08
CA GLU A 47 16.03 -43.07 -0.05
C GLU A 47 14.78 -43.90 0.23
N SER A 48 14.85 -44.82 1.20
CA SER A 48 13.72 -45.63 1.65
C SER A 48 12.77 -44.90 2.61
N GLN A 49 13.18 -43.76 3.17
CA GLN A 49 12.39 -42.98 4.11
C GLN A 49 11.61 -41.86 3.42
N GLU A 50 10.45 -42.21 2.86
CA GLU A 50 9.55 -41.25 2.19
C GLU A 50 9.19 -40.04 3.05
N LYS A 51 9.09 -40.21 4.38
CA LYS A 51 8.78 -39.11 5.30
C LYS A 51 9.89 -38.07 5.40
N GLU A 52 11.16 -38.44 5.24
CA GLU A 52 12.26 -37.47 5.25
C GLU A 52 12.30 -36.68 3.94
N LYS A 53 12.08 -37.35 2.80
CA LYS A 53 11.98 -36.71 1.48
C LYS A 53 10.87 -35.67 1.43
N ALA A 54 9.68 -36.03 1.93
CA ALA A 54 8.50 -35.18 1.92
C ALA A 54 8.52 -34.04 2.97
N LYS A 55 9.61 -33.91 3.76
CA LYS A 55 9.73 -32.87 4.77
C LYS A 55 9.79 -31.50 4.11
N VAL A 56 8.71 -30.72 4.24
CA VAL A 56 8.63 -29.34 3.74
C VAL A 56 9.56 -28.44 4.53
N LEU A 57 10.47 -27.77 3.82
CA LEU A 57 11.38 -26.74 4.32
C LEU A 57 10.82 -25.33 4.10
N CYS A 58 10.16 -25.08 2.96
CA CYS A 58 9.52 -23.79 2.67
C CYS A 58 8.01 -23.95 2.58
N TRP A 59 7.29 -23.41 3.57
CA TRP A 59 5.83 -23.47 3.62
C TRP A 59 5.15 -22.62 2.53
N SER A 60 5.84 -21.65 1.92
CA SER A 60 5.27 -20.77 0.90
C SER A 60 5.14 -21.44 -0.47
N CYS A 61 6.08 -22.32 -0.84
CA CYS A 61 6.11 -22.97 -2.15
C CYS A 61 6.15 -24.51 -2.08
N GLY A 62 6.22 -25.10 -0.88
CA GLY A 62 6.30 -26.54 -0.69
C GLY A 62 7.71 -27.12 -0.85
N TRP A 63 8.76 -26.29 -0.99
CA TRP A 63 10.15 -26.74 -1.15
C TRP A 63 10.49 -27.75 -0.06
N SER A 64 10.90 -28.94 -0.47
CA SER A 64 11.13 -30.09 0.41
C SER A 64 12.62 -30.33 0.67
N ALA A 65 12.93 -31.22 1.61
CA ALA A 65 14.29 -31.68 1.85
C ALA A 65 14.87 -32.41 0.63
N PHE A 66 14.01 -33.09 -0.14
CA PHE A 66 14.40 -33.66 -1.42
C PHE A 66 14.80 -32.58 -2.44
N ASP A 67 13.98 -31.53 -2.59
CA ASP A 67 14.29 -30.42 -3.51
C ASP A 67 15.61 -29.74 -3.14
N GLU A 68 15.83 -29.47 -1.85
CA GLU A 68 17.06 -28.84 -1.37
C GLU A 68 18.32 -29.66 -1.65
N MET A 69 18.21 -30.99 -1.62
CA MET A 69 19.36 -31.88 -1.80
C MET A 69 19.71 -32.14 -3.25
N TYR A 70 18.70 -32.29 -4.10
CA TYR A 70 18.89 -32.83 -5.45
C TYR A 70 18.66 -31.78 -6.54
N ALA A 71 18.13 -30.59 -6.21
CA ALA A 71 18.02 -29.51 -7.17
C ALA A 71 19.28 -28.61 -7.15
N GLU A 72 19.79 -28.30 -8.33
CA GLU A 72 20.79 -27.24 -8.54
C GLU A 72 20.14 -25.87 -8.76
N TYR A 73 18.81 -25.79 -8.61
CA TYR A 73 18.04 -24.59 -8.90
C TYR A 73 18.16 -23.55 -7.78
N GLY A 74 18.80 -22.43 -8.10
CA GLY A 74 18.74 -21.22 -7.28
C GLY A 74 17.66 -20.24 -7.78
N SER A 75 16.81 -19.75 -6.87
CA SER A 75 15.66 -18.93 -7.26
C SER A 75 16.04 -17.55 -7.83
N ARG A 76 15.48 -17.27 -9.02
CA ARG A 76 15.54 -15.98 -9.74
C ARG A 76 14.28 -15.13 -9.52
N ILE A 77 13.30 -15.70 -8.81
CA ILE A 77 12.07 -15.04 -8.40
C ILE A 77 12.08 -14.93 -6.88
N ARG A 78 11.98 -13.73 -6.34
CA ARG A 78 12.18 -13.50 -4.91
C ARG A 78 11.11 -12.59 -4.35
N ILE A 79 10.58 -12.93 -3.18
CA ILE A 79 9.73 -12.01 -2.42
C ILE A 79 10.64 -10.86 -1.95
N VAL A 80 10.38 -9.65 -2.41
CA VAL A 80 11.11 -8.44 -2.01
C VAL A 80 10.36 -7.62 -0.97
N HIS A 81 9.04 -7.77 -0.93
CA HIS A 81 8.20 -7.12 0.05
C HIS A 81 6.96 -7.97 0.31
N THR A 82 6.51 -7.99 1.57
CA THR A 82 5.17 -8.48 1.91
C THR A 82 4.52 -7.43 2.79
N SER A 83 3.24 -7.17 2.53
CA SER A 83 2.41 -6.34 3.38
C SER A 83 1.05 -7.00 3.45
N ARG A 84 0.58 -7.30 4.66
CA ARG A 84 -0.74 -7.91 4.88
C ARG A 84 -0.92 -9.20 4.07
N ASN A 85 -1.83 -9.21 3.09
CA ASN A 85 -2.08 -10.35 2.19
C ASN A 85 -1.64 -10.03 0.75
N ILE A 86 -0.53 -9.31 0.62
CA ILE A 86 0.07 -8.91 -0.65
C ILE A 86 1.53 -9.37 -0.66
N GLY A 87 1.90 -10.07 -1.72
CA GLY A 87 3.28 -10.44 -2.04
C GLY A 87 3.79 -9.63 -3.22
N LEU A 88 4.97 -9.05 -3.08
CA LEU A 88 5.66 -8.41 -4.19
C LEU A 88 6.90 -9.23 -4.55
N TRP A 89 6.88 -9.79 -5.74
CA TRP A 89 7.87 -10.71 -6.25
C TRP A 89 8.71 -10.01 -7.30
N GLN A 90 10.02 -10.02 -7.14
CA GLN A 90 10.95 -9.58 -8.17
C GLN A 90 11.23 -10.74 -9.14
N ILE A 91 11.24 -10.46 -10.44
CA ILE A 91 11.56 -11.39 -11.53
C ILE A 91 12.68 -10.77 -12.38
N GLY A 92 13.92 -11.24 -12.17
CA GLY A 92 15.11 -10.57 -12.72
C GLY A 92 15.25 -9.13 -12.22
N SER A 93 15.94 -8.23 -12.93
CA SER A 93 15.98 -6.79 -12.59
C SER A 93 14.79 -6.00 -13.11
N ARG A 94 14.16 -6.48 -14.18
CA ARG A 94 13.24 -5.68 -14.97
C ARG A 94 11.80 -5.72 -14.50
N TRP A 95 11.39 -6.83 -13.90
CA TRP A 95 9.98 -7.13 -13.68
C TRP A 95 9.68 -7.40 -12.21
N MET A 96 8.46 -7.07 -11.84
CA MET A 96 7.89 -7.41 -10.55
C MET A 96 6.47 -7.93 -10.77
N VAL A 97 6.03 -8.85 -9.91
CA VAL A 97 4.66 -9.34 -9.86
C VAL A 97 4.09 -9.00 -8.49
N ARG A 98 2.98 -8.26 -8.49
CA ARG A 98 2.13 -8.06 -7.31
C ARG A 98 1.10 -9.18 -7.28
N ASP A 99 1.08 -9.90 -6.16
CA ASP A 99 0.21 -11.03 -5.85
C ASP A 99 -0.69 -10.67 -4.68
N GLN A 100 -2.00 -10.82 -4.85
CA GLN A 100 -3.01 -10.51 -3.84
C GLN A 100 -4.35 -11.21 -4.16
N PRO A 101 -5.27 -11.34 -3.18
CA PRO A 101 -6.64 -11.79 -3.44
C PRO A 101 -7.33 -10.92 -4.50
N ASN A 102 -8.10 -11.56 -5.39
CA ASN A 102 -8.95 -10.85 -6.35
C ASN A 102 -10.31 -10.53 -5.72
N ASP A 103 -10.31 -9.62 -4.76
CA ASP A 103 -11.51 -9.16 -4.08
C ASP A 103 -11.53 -7.63 -3.93
N ALA A 104 -12.37 -7.10 -3.04
CA ALA A 104 -12.48 -5.67 -2.81
C ALA A 104 -11.19 -5.00 -2.30
N SER A 105 -10.14 -5.75 -1.91
CA SER A 105 -8.83 -5.23 -1.51
C SER A 105 -7.88 -4.97 -2.68
N VAL A 106 -8.26 -5.23 -3.94
CA VAL A 106 -7.32 -5.09 -5.09
C VAL A 106 -6.76 -3.68 -5.25
N GLY A 107 -7.53 -2.67 -4.83
CA GLY A 107 -7.18 -1.26 -4.99
C GLY A 107 -7.31 -0.80 -6.44
N ASN A 108 -6.78 0.38 -6.73
CA ASN A 108 -7.00 1.11 -7.98
C ASN A 108 -5.71 1.33 -8.81
N ASP A 109 -4.60 0.71 -8.43
CA ASP A 109 -3.28 1.00 -9.00
C ASP A 109 -3.23 0.71 -10.51
N PHE A 110 -3.61 -0.51 -10.91
CA PHE A 110 -3.63 -0.91 -12.32
C PHE A 110 -4.53 -0.01 -13.17
N ILE A 111 -5.80 0.14 -12.80
CA ILE A 111 -6.79 0.89 -13.60
C ILE A 111 -6.40 2.36 -13.74
N THR A 112 -5.81 2.95 -12.70
CA THR A 112 -5.42 4.37 -12.72
C THR A 112 -4.18 4.59 -13.57
N GLN A 113 -3.16 3.74 -13.42
CA GLN A 113 -1.97 3.84 -14.26
C GLN A 113 -2.29 3.53 -15.73
N GLU A 114 -3.16 2.56 -16.00
CA GLU A 114 -3.65 2.28 -17.36
C GLU A 114 -4.38 3.48 -17.95
N PHE A 115 -5.32 4.08 -17.21
CA PHE A 115 -6.03 5.28 -17.63
C PHE A 115 -5.04 6.42 -17.97
N LEU A 116 -4.11 6.74 -17.07
CA LEU A 116 -3.17 7.85 -17.25
C LEU A 116 -2.17 7.61 -18.38
N ARG A 117 -1.68 6.37 -18.55
CA ARG A 117 -0.73 6.00 -19.61
C ARG A 117 -1.36 6.13 -21.01
N ASN A 118 -2.67 5.94 -21.12
CA ASN A 118 -3.40 6.03 -22.38
C ASN A 118 -3.82 7.46 -22.75
N GLN A 119 -3.40 8.48 -21.99
CA GLN A 119 -3.68 9.88 -22.29
C GLN A 119 -2.58 10.49 -23.17
N ALA A 120 -2.97 11.10 -24.29
CA ALA A 120 -2.03 11.75 -25.20
C ALA A 120 -1.45 13.04 -24.59
N GLY A 121 -0.16 13.29 -24.85
CA GLY A 121 0.50 14.55 -24.48
C GLY A 121 0.87 14.69 -23.01
N LEU A 122 0.74 13.63 -22.20
CA LEU A 122 1.16 13.65 -20.80
C LEU A 122 2.60 13.14 -20.61
N SER A 123 3.25 13.71 -19.61
CA SER A 123 4.59 13.41 -19.12
C SER A 123 4.55 13.10 -17.63
N ILE A 124 3.54 12.35 -17.19
CA ILE A 124 3.43 11.87 -15.81
C ILE A 124 4.45 10.73 -15.65
N PRO A 125 5.33 10.77 -14.64
CA PRO A 125 6.28 9.70 -14.38
C PRO A 125 5.52 8.49 -13.81
N LEU A 126 5.12 7.55 -14.67
CA LEU A 126 4.44 6.30 -14.31
C LEU A 126 5.38 5.12 -14.52
N LEU A 127 4.98 3.93 -14.05
CA LEU A 127 5.65 2.71 -14.47
C LEU A 127 5.50 2.52 -15.99
N LYS A 128 6.64 2.22 -16.64
CA LYS A 128 6.74 2.08 -18.09
C LYS A 128 5.77 1.03 -18.62
N GLU A 129 5.70 -0.12 -17.95
CA GLU A 129 4.81 -1.21 -18.32
C GLU A 129 4.07 -1.76 -17.09
N MET A 130 2.80 -2.09 -17.29
CA MET A 130 1.97 -2.75 -16.29
C MET A 130 0.91 -3.58 -17.01
N ARG A 131 0.70 -4.83 -16.59
CA ARG A 131 -0.22 -5.77 -17.24
C ARG A 131 -0.92 -6.61 -16.18
N LEU A 132 -2.24 -6.69 -16.28
CA LEU A 132 -3.01 -7.66 -15.52
C LEU A 132 -2.83 -9.04 -16.14
N LEU A 133 -2.44 -10.03 -15.34
CA LEU A 133 -2.26 -11.42 -15.80
C LEU A 133 -3.49 -12.30 -15.49
N SER A 134 -4.29 -11.89 -14.50
CA SER A 134 -5.48 -12.63 -14.07
C SER A 134 -6.74 -12.21 -14.82
N ALA A 135 -7.66 -13.16 -15.00
CA ALA A 135 -9.02 -12.88 -15.44
C ALA A 135 -9.86 -12.31 -14.29
N PRO A 136 -10.95 -11.55 -14.57
CA PRO A 136 -11.82 -10.98 -13.53
C PRO A 136 -12.43 -12.01 -12.57
N THR A 137 -12.57 -13.27 -13.01
CA THR A 137 -13.15 -14.37 -12.22
C THR A 137 -12.12 -15.18 -11.44
N ASP A 138 -10.83 -14.95 -11.66
CA ASP A 138 -9.78 -15.70 -10.96
C ASP A 138 -9.77 -15.32 -9.48
N PRO A 139 -9.47 -16.25 -8.55
CA PRO A 139 -9.46 -15.94 -7.12
C PRO A 139 -8.26 -15.09 -6.68
N VAL A 140 -7.21 -15.02 -7.51
CA VAL A 140 -5.97 -14.30 -7.25
C VAL A 140 -5.75 -13.27 -8.36
N CYS A 141 -5.42 -12.05 -7.97
CA CYS A 141 -5.09 -10.96 -8.87
C CYS A 141 -3.56 -10.85 -8.96
N LEU A 142 -3.03 -11.14 -10.15
CA LEU A 142 -1.61 -11.04 -10.47
C LEU A 142 -1.41 -9.86 -11.42
N THR A 143 -0.57 -8.92 -11.01
CA THR A 143 -0.19 -7.77 -11.84
C THR A 143 1.30 -7.76 -12.09
N LEU A 144 1.69 -7.88 -13.35
CA LEU A 144 3.07 -7.72 -13.81
C LEU A 144 3.37 -6.23 -14.00
N MET A 145 4.49 -5.75 -13.47
CA MET A 145 4.89 -4.35 -13.55
C MET A 145 6.39 -4.22 -13.83
N SER A 146 6.77 -3.27 -14.68
CA SER A 146 8.16 -2.92 -14.89
C SER A 146 8.74 -2.28 -13.63
N ARG A 147 10.00 -2.56 -13.31
CA ARG A 147 10.71 -1.91 -12.21
C ARG A 147 11.16 -0.50 -12.63
N ALA A 148 10.79 0.51 -11.84
CA ALA A 148 11.37 1.84 -11.96
C ALA A 148 12.84 1.84 -11.55
N GLN A 149 13.68 2.54 -12.30
CA GLN A 149 15.11 2.67 -12.00
C GLN A 149 15.33 3.66 -10.84
N GLY A 150 16.35 3.41 -10.02
CA GLY A 150 16.72 4.27 -8.90
C GLY A 150 16.15 3.81 -7.55
N VAL A 151 15.93 4.78 -6.66
CA VAL A 151 15.57 4.57 -5.25
C VAL A 151 14.38 5.43 -4.84
N GLY A 152 13.70 5.07 -3.75
CA GLY A 152 12.64 5.92 -3.20
C GLY A 152 13.21 7.25 -2.68
N LEU A 153 12.49 8.35 -2.88
CA LEU A 153 12.91 9.69 -2.46
C LEU A 153 13.17 9.74 -0.95
N ASN A 154 12.43 8.96 -0.16
CA ASN A 154 12.63 8.80 1.29
C ASN A 154 14.07 8.37 1.66
N THR A 155 14.78 7.69 0.77
CA THR A 155 16.13 7.17 1.06
C THR A 155 17.22 8.23 0.94
N ILE A 156 17.02 9.24 0.09
CA ILE A 156 18.02 10.28 -0.17
C ILE A 156 17.63 11.65 0.39
N TRP A 157 16.35 11.86 0.73
CA TRP A 157 15.79 13.19 1.03
C TRP A 157 16.60 13.99 2.06
N ALA A 158 17.02 13.34 3.15
CA ALA A 158 17.77 14.00 4.23
C ALA A 158 19.16 14.51 3.80
N SER A 159 19.74 13.91 2.75
CA SER A 159 21.05 14.31 2.21
C SER A 159 20.99 15.33 1.07
N LEU A 160 19.79 15.67 0.59
CA LEU A 160 19.63 16.59 -0.54
C LEU A 160 19.86 18.05 -0.12
N SER A 161 20.47 18.83 -1.02
CA SER A 161 20.53 20.29 -0.89
C SER A 161 19.15 20.94 -1.05
N THR A 162 19.03 22.20 -0.64
CA THR A 162 17.81 23.00 -0.81
C THR A 162 17.40 23.09 -2.30
N GLU A 163 18.36 23.25 -3.20
CA GLU A 163 18.13 23.34 -4.65
C GLU A 163 17.63 22.02 -5.22
N GLN A 164 18.17 20.89 -4.74
CA GLN A 164 17.73 19.57 -5.15
C GLN A 164 16.31 19.26 -4.65
N LYS A 165 16.00 19.57 -3.39
CA LYS A 165 14.65 19.45 -2.84
C LYS A 165 13.65 20.30 -3.63
N LYS A 166 14.02 21.55 -3.94
CA LYS A 166 13.20 22.43 -4.78
C LYS A 166 12.97 21.84 -6.17
N SER A 167 14.02 21.29 -6.81
CA SER A 167 13.89 20.63 -8.11
C SER A 167 12.87 19.48 -8.09
N TYR A 168 12.91 18.63 -7.06
CA TYR A 168 11.92 17.56 -6.91
C TYR A 168 10.50 18.09 -6.66
N SER A 169 10.35 19.13 -5.83
CA SER A 169 9.07 19.83 -5.63
C SER A 169 8.52 20.39 -6.96
N ASP A 170 9.35 21.04 -7.77
CA ASP A 170 8.94 21.59 -9.06
C ASP A 170 8.53 20.48 -10.05
N GLN A 171 9.28 19.36 -10.08
CA GLN A 171 8.97 18.19 -10.89
C GLN A 171 7.63 17.56 -10.48
N LEU A 172 7.43 17.33 -9.19
CA LEU A 172 6.20 16.77 -8.66
C LEU A 172 5.02 17.70 -8.97
N THR A 173 5.18 19.01 -8.77
CA THR A 173 4.14 20.01 -9.07
C THR A 173 3.71 19.95 -10.54
N ARG A 174 4.67 19.87 -11.48
CA ARG A 174 4.36 19.70 -12.91
C ARG A 174 3.62 18.41 -13.21
N ALA A 175 3.97 17.31 -12.57
CA ALA A 175 3.26 16.04 -12.74
C ALA A 175 1.83 16.14 -12.17
N MET A 176 1.67 16.71 -10.97
CA MET A 176 0.38 16.90 -10.32
C MET A 176 -0.60 17.71 -11.16
N LYS A 177 -0.13 18.79 -11.80
CA LYS A 177 -0.97 19.59 -12.70
C LYS A 177 -1.55 18.76 -13.85
N GLN A 178 -0.78 17.81 -14.37
CA GLN A 178 -1.20 16.99 -15.50
C GLN A 178 -2.28 16.00 -15.11
N TRP A 179 -2.18 15.30 -13.98
CA TRP A 179 -3.27 14.39 -13.59
C TRP A 179 -4.46 15.12 -12.97
N ARG A 180 -4.27 16.26 -12.27
CA ARG A 180 -5.39 17.04 -11.71
C ARG A 180 -6.21 17.77 -12.78
N GLN A 181 -5.76 17.82 -14.03
CA GLN A 181 -6.59 18.29 -15.15
C GLN A 181 -7.79 17.36 -15.39
N PHE A 182 -7.69 16.10 -15.01
CA PHE A 182 -8.80 15.16 -15.09
C PHE A 182 -9.74 15.42 -13.94
N THR A 183 -10.97 15.79 -14.31
CA THR A 183 -12.04 16.10 -13.36
C THR A 183 -13.28 15.24 -13.62
N SER A 184 -14.09 15.08 -12.60
CA SER A 184 -15.36 14.35 -12.66
C SER A 184 -16.53 15.30 -12.39
N SER A 185 -17.47 15.37 -13.34
CA SER A 185 -18.80 15.96 -13.11
C SER A 185 -19.75 15.03 -12.36
N GLY A 186 -19.45 13.72 -12.36
CA GLY A 186 -20.21 12.67 -11.68
C GLY A 186 -19.88 12.52 -10.19
N GLY A 187 -19.11 13.45 -9.62
CA GLY A 187 -18.70 13.44 -8.22
C GLY A 187 -17.52 12.52 -7.92
N ALA A 188 -17.38 12.13 -6.65
CA ALA A 188 -16.32 11.24 -6.21
C ALA A 188 -16.49 9.81 -6.76
N MET A 189 -15.46 9.29 -7.43
CA MET A 189 -15.47 7.94 -8.03
C MET A 189 -14.06 7.51 -8.46
N LYS A 190 -13.89 6.21 -8.70
CA LYS A 190 -12.71 5.66 -9.37
C LYS A 190 -12.69 6.06 -10.86
N VAL A 191 -11.57 5.82 -11.54
CA VAL A 191 -11.43 6.07 -12.99
C VAL A 191 -12.37 5.23 -13.84
N ASP A 192 -12.81 4.06 -13.36
CA ASP A 192 -13.81 3.20 -14.00
C ASP A 192 -15.27 3.62 -13.69
N GLY A 193 -15.46 4.70 -12.93
CA GLY A 193 -16.76 5.23 -12.53
C GLY A 193 -17.39 4.58 -11.29
N SER A 194 -16.80 3.52 -10.73
CA SER A 194 -17.28 2.86 -9.51
C SER A 194 -16.96 3.69 -8.24
N LEU A 195 -17.59 3.33 -7.11
CA LEU A 195 -17.41 4.07 -5.85
C LEU A 195 -16.08 3.74 -5.15
N LEU A 196 -15.50 4.75 -4.51
CA LEU A 196 -14.29 4.64 -3.70
C LEU A 196 -14.62 4.14 -2.29
N ASP A 197 -13.75 3.30 -1.75
CA ASP A 197 -13.70 3.05 -0.30
C ASP A 197 -13.37 4.32 0.47
N ASP A 198 -14.01 4.51 1.61
CA ASP A 198 -13.80 5.71 2.43
C ASP A 198 -12.65 5.50 3.41
N GLY A 199 -11.44 5.80 2.94
CA GLY A 199 -10.22 5.89 3.76
C GLY A 199 -10.07 7.21 4.51
N ILE A 200 -10.99 8.18 4.33
CA ILE A 200 -10.82 9.57 4.78
C ILE A 200 -11.63 9.81 6.06
N ILE A 201 -12.96 9.73 5.96
CA ILE A 201 -13.90 10.04 7.04
C ILE A 201 -14.42 8.76 7.66
N GLY A 202 -15.06 7.94 6.84
CA GLY A 202 -15.67 6.65 7.16
C GLY A 202 -14.69 5.51 7.45
N ALA A 203 -13.40 5.84 7.63
CA ALA A 203 -12.34 4.86 7.78
C ALA A 203 -12.53 3.98 9.03
N CYS A 204 -12.73 2.68 8.81
CA CYS A 204 -12.57 1.68 9.84
C CYS A 204 -11.07 1.58 10.25
N PRO A 205 -10.73 1.13 11.48
CA PRO A 205 -9.36 1.08 12.02
C PRO A 205 -8.25 0.52 11.10
N THR A 206 -8.60 -0.30 10.11
CA THR A 206 -7.64 -0.86 9.15
C THR A 206 -7.20 0.14 8.05
N ARG A 207 -7.89 1.28 7.91
CA ARG A 207 -7.73 2.37 6.90
C ARG A 207 -7.58 1.93 5.44
N GLN A 208 -7.79 0.66 5.13
CA GLN A 208 -7.56 0.07 3.82
C GLN A 208 -8.78 -0.70 3.35
N SER A 209 -8.90 -0.82 2.03
CA SER A 209 -9.95 -1.56 1.38
C SER A 209 -9.91 -3.07 1.74
N PRO A 210 -11.08 -3.72 1.84
CA PRO A 210 -12.40 -3.10 1.86
C PRO A 210 -12.64 -2.33 3.16
N THR A 211 -13.15 -1.09 3.04
CA THR A 211 -13.62 -0.33 4.20
C THR A 211 -15.12 -0.54 4.39
N CYS A 212 -15.62 -0.25 5.59
CA CYS A 212 -17.04 -0.39 5.91
C CYS A 212 -17.93 0.60 5.14
N LYS A 213 -17.35 1.67 4.58
CA LYS A 213 -18.05 2.82 4.02
C LYS A 213 -17.50 3.18 2.65
N LYS A 214 -18.34 3.79 1.83
CA LYS A 214 -17.94 4.33 0.54
C LYS A 214 -17.98 5.85 0.61
N VAL A 215 -17.07 6.51 -0.11
CA VAL A 215 -17.15 7.95 -0.35
C VAL A 215 -18.40 8.20 -1.19
N GLY A 216 -19.24 9.14 -0.76
CA GLY A 216 -20.42 9.53 -1.55
C GLY A 216 -20.01 10.40 -2.74
N ARG A 217 -20.76 10.34 -3.85
CA ARG A 217 -20.43 11.13 -5.04
C ARG A 217 -20.47 12.63 -4.75
N THR A 218 -21.39 13.05 -3.88
CA THR A 218 -21.52 14.42 -3.36
C THR A 218 -21.31 14.46 -1.86
N ASN A 219 -21.11 15.66 -1.28
CA ASN A 219 -21.08 15.84 0.18
C ASN A 219 -22.33 15.25 0.84
N ASP A 220 -23.53 15.52 0.32
CA ASP A 220 -24.78 14.99 0.89
C ASP A 220 -24.83 13.46 0.90
N GLN A 221 -24.43 12.83 -0.21
CA GLN A 221 -24.36 11.37 -0.29
C GLN A 221 -23.29 10.82 0.66
N TRP A 222 -22.18 11.54 0.83
CA TRP A 222 -21.10 11.13 1.71
C TRP A 222 -21.57 11.14 3.17
N PHE A 223 -22.18 12.25 3.60
CA PHE A 223 -22.81 12.34 4.92
C PHE A 223 -23.87 11.26 5.13
N LYS A 224 -24.73 11.00 4.12
CA LYS A 224 -25.74 9.93 4.18
C LYS A 224 -25.13 8.55 4.43
N ASN A 225 -23.96 8.26 3.87
CA ASN A 225 -23.29 6.96 4.06
C ASN A 225 -22.81 6.74 5.51
N ILE A 226 -22.54 7.81 6.25
CA ILE A 226 -21.94 7.78 7.60
C ILE A 226 -22.83 8.38 8.70
N GLU A 227 -24.06 8.75 8.37
CA GLU A 227 -24.92 9.54 9.25
C GLU A 227 -25.29 8.83 10.57
N LYS A 228 -25.38 7.49 10.55
CA LYS A 228 -25.68 6.70 11.75
C LYS A 228 -24.55 6.81 12.77
N GLU A 229 -23.32 6.63 12.30
CA GLU A 229 -22.11 6.76 13.11
C GLU A 229 -21.90 8.19 13.58
N LEU A 230 -22.18 9.18 12.72
CA LEU A 230 -22.09 10.59 13.11
C LEU A 230 -23.09 10.94 14.21
N ARG A 231 -24.38 10.59 14.07
CA ARG A 231 -25.40 10.86 15.10
C ARG A 231 -25.02 10.21 16.42
N PHE A 232 -24.61 8.95 16.37
CA PHE A 232 -24.21 8.23 17.57
C PHE A 232 -22.95 8.83 18.21
N GLY A 233 -21.92 9.16 17.41
CA GLY A 233 -20.73 9.85 17.93
C GLY A 233 -21.01 11.23 18.52
N LEU A 234 -21.93 11.99 17.92
CA LEU A 234 -22.40 13.26 18.47
C LEU A 234 -23.13 13.08 19.80
N SER A 235 -23.97 12.03 19.93
CA SER A 235 -24.63 11.71 21.20
C SER A 235 -23.61 11.47 22.33
N LEU A 236 -22.50 10.80 22.02
CA LEU A 236 -21.42 10.53 22.97
C LEU A 236 -20.63 11.80 23.30
N ILE A 237 -20.25 12.60 22.29
CA ILE A 237 -19.48 13.84 22.46
C ILE A 237 -20.23 14.85 23.33
N TYR A 238 -21.55 14.96 23.14
CA TYR A 238 -22.39 15.93 23.85
C TYR A 238 -23.12 15.34 25.06
N GLY A 239 -22.95 14.04 25.35
CA GLY A 239 -23.57 13.38 26.49
C GLY A 239 -25.10 13.48 26.49
N THR A 240 -25.73 13.44 25.31
CA THR A 240 -27.18 13.68 25.16
C THR A 240 -27.84 12.64 24.26
N LYS A 241 -29.08 12.30 24.59
CA LYS A 241 -29.97 11.47 23.76
C LYS A 241 -31.05 12.30 23.05
N ASP A 242 -31.05 13.62 23.23
CA ASP A 242 -32.02 14.50 22.58
C ASP A 242 -31.74 14.57 21.07
N SER A 243 -32.68 14.04 20.29
CA SER A 243 -32.57 14.00 18.83
C SER A 243 -32.51 15.39 18.21
N ALA A 244 -33.18 16.41 18.78
CA ALA A 244 -33.15 17.76 18.23
C ALA A 244 -31.76 18.39 18.38
N VAL A 245 -31.11 18.16 19.53
CA VAL A 245 -29.72 18.60 19.76
C VAL A 245 -28.77 17.88 18.81
N ILE A 246 -28.90 16.56 18.65
CA ILE A 246 -28.04 15.76 17.77
C ILE A 246 -28.18 16.21 16.31
N GLU A 247 -29.41 16.38 15.80
CA GLU A 247 -29.63 16.85 14.42
C GLU A 247 -29.08 18.27 14.21
N ALA A 248 -29.24 19.17 15.18
CA ALA A 248 -28.67 20.52 15.09
C ALA A 248 -27.13 20.49 15.00
N LYS A 249 -26.47 19.58 15.75
CA LYS A 249 -25.01 19.40 15.65
C LYS A 249 -24.58 18.76 14.34
N LEU A 250 -25.34 17.77 13.86
CA LEU A 250 -25.09 17.15 12.55
C LEU A 250 -25.24 18.18 11.42
N GLN A 251 -26.25 19.04 11.47
CA GLN A 251 -26.44 20.11 10.50
C GLN A 251 -25.26 21.08 10.54
N LYS A 252 -24.79 21.48 11.72
CA LYS A 252 -23.58 22.31 11.86
C LYS A 252 -22.32 21.66 11.28
N LEU A 253 -22.19 20.32 11.35
CA LEU A 253 -21.09 19.61 10.69
C LEU A 253 -21.20 19.71 9.17
N LYS A 254 -22.40 19.57 8.59
CA LYS A 254 -22.65 19.70 7.16
C LYS A 254 -22.39 21.13 6.66
N ASP A 255 -22.92 22.13 7.37
CA ASP A 255 -22.82 23.55 6.99
C ASP A 255 -21.37 24.04 6.96
N ASN A 256 -20.53 23.53 7.87
CA ASN A 256 -19.11 23.88 7.93
C ASN A 256 -18.22 23.03 7.02
N PHE A 257 -18.74 21.95 6.43
CA PHE A 257 -17.93 21.02 5.66
C PHE A 257 -17.46 21.68 4.35
N PRO A 258 -16.18 21.52 3.95
CA PRO A 258 -15.67 22.18 2.76
C PRO A 258 -16.43 21.73 1.50
N LYS A 259 -16.61 22.67 0.57
CA LYS A 259 -17.17 22.37 -0.74
C LYS A 259 -16.29 21.33 -1.44
N ALA A 260 -16.94 20.32 -2.03
CA ALA A 260 -16.25 19.22 -2.65
C ALA A 260 -15.67 19.55 -4.03
N GLU A 261 -16.42 20.30 -4.85
CA GLU A 261 -15.98 20.59 -6.21
C GLU A 261 -14.77 21.54 -6.26
N PRO A 262 -13.88 21.37 -7.26
CA PRO A 262 -13.91 20.32 -8.28
C PRO A 262 -13.46 18.95 -7.74
N TYR A 263 -14.03 17.88 -8.30
CA TYR A 263 -13.52 16.53 -8.08
C TYR A 263 -12.37 16.28 -9.05
N VAL A 264 -11.15 16.21 -8.52
CA VAL A 264 -9.91 16.06 -9.29
C VAL A 264 -9.33 14.67 -9.06
N LEU A 265 -8.67 14.12 -10.08
CA LEU A 265 -7.93 12.86 -9.90
C LEU A 265 -6.82 13.07 -8.87
N SER A 266 -6.85 12.25 -7.82
CA SER A 266 -5.98 12.30 -6.66
C SER A 266 -5.35 10.93 -6.46
N HIS A 267 -4.08 10.88 -6.05
CA HIS A 267 -3.33 9.65 -5.73
C HIS A 267 -3.72 9.08 -4.36
N CYS A 268 -3.97 9.95 -3.37
CA CYS A 268 -4.43 9.64 -2.01
C CYS A 268 -3.46 8.82 -1.13
N ASP A 269 -2.24 8.60 -1.59
CA ASP A 269 -1.12 8.08 -0.78
C ASP A 269 0.22 8.57 -1.35
N LEU A 270 0.25 9.82 -1.80
CA LEU A 270 1.45 10.40 -2.38
C LEU A 270 2.44 10.70 -1.26
N ASN A 271 3.46 9.86 -1.11
CA ASN A 271 4.48 10.01 -0.08
C ASN A 271 5.89 9.71 -0.63
N PHE A 272 6.92 10.02 0.17
CA PHE A 272 8.33 9.90 -0.21
C PHE A 272 8.74 8.48 -0.66
N SER A 273 8.14 7.43 -0.12
CA SER A 273 8.43 6.05 -0.57
C SER A 273 7.76 5.69 -1.90
N ASN A 274 6.70 6.42 -2.27
CA ASN A 274 5.95 6.21 -3.51
C ASN A 274 6.49 7.07 -4.68
N ILE A 275 7.56 7.84 -4.45
CA ILE A 275 8.26 8.63 -5.47
C ILE A 275 9.63 7.99 -5.72
N ILE A 276 9.81 7.38 -6.89
CA ILE A 276 11.08 6.79 -7.30
C ILE A 276 11.90 7.81 -8.08
N VAL A 277 13.17 7.98 -7.69
CA VAL A 277 14.09 8.96 -8.26
C VAL A 277 15.39 8.34 -8.73
N HIS A 278 15.90 8.88 -9.84
CA HIS A 278 17.16 8.50 -10.45
C HIS A 278 17.80 9.72 -11.12
N ASP A 279 19.09 9.94 -10.87
CA ASP A 279 19.89 11.02 -11.49
C ASP A 279 19.22 12.41 -11.47
N GLY A 280 18.68 12.79 -10.30
CA GLY A 280 18.04 14.09 -10.09
C GLY A 280 16.63 14.22 -10.69
N LYS A 281 16.05 13.13 -11.21
CA LYS A 281 14.72 13.10 -11.83
C LYS A 281 13.77 12.16 -11.10
N ILE A 282 12.48 12.50 -11.11
CA ILE A 282 11.42 11.55 -10.75
C ILE A 282 11.23 10.58 -11.92
N GLU A 283 11.56 9.31 -11.69
CA GLU A 283 11.43 8.23 -12.68
C GLU A 283 10.01 7.65 -12.67
N ALA A 284 9.41 7.48 -11.50
CA ALA A 284 8.05 6.94 -11.37
C ALA A 284 7.36 7.40 -10.07
N ILE A 285 6.05 7.55 -10.14
CA ILE A 285 5.13 7.64 -9.01
C ILE A 285 4.31 6.36 -9.02
N ILE A 286 4.39 5.61 -7.91
CA ILE A 286 3.86 4.26 -7.79
C ILE A 286 2.78 4.17 -6.70
N ASP A 287 2.09 3.03 -6.64
CA ASP A 287 1.11 2.71 -5.60
C ASP A 287 -0.14 3.60 -5.64
N TRP A 288 -0.79 3.66 -6.81
CA TRP A 288 -2.04 4.39 -7.03
C TRP A 288 -3.26 3.65 -6.47
N GLU A 289 -3.08 2.82 -5.46
CA GLU A 289 -4.12 1.88 -4.99
C GLU A 289 -5.34 2.58 -4.38
N PHE A 290 -5.17 3.81 -3.87
CA PHE A 290 -6.25 4.65 -3.33
C PHE A 290 -6.75 5.72 -4.30
N ALA A 291 -6.23 5.74 -5.53
CA ALA A 291 -6.47 6.84 -6.44
C ALA A 291 -7.91 6.93 -6.94
N GLY A 292 -8.38 8.15 -7.20
CA GLY A 292 -9.70 8.41 -7.74
C GLY A 292 -10.01 9.89 -7.84
N TYR A 293 -11.14 10.21 -8.47
CA TYR A 293 -11.70 11.56 -8.46
C TYR A 293 -12.27 11.83 -7.07
N LEU A 294 -11.68 12.81 -6.38
CA LEU A 294 -12.02 13.18 -5.01
C LEU A 294 -12.04 14.70 -4.89
N PRO A 295 -12.67 15.26 -3.83
CA PRO A 295 -12.63 16.69 -3.60
C PRO A 295 -11.23 17.26 -3.68
N TRP A 296 -11.10 18.46 -4.26
CA TRP A 296 -9.81 19.09 -4.56
C TRP A 296 -8.82 19.11 -3.39
N TRP A 297 -9.33 19.16 -2.15
CA TRP A 297 -8.54 19.25 -0.93
C TRP A 297 -8.03 17.90 -0.40
N VAL A 298 -8.50 16.75 -0.90
CA VAL A 298 -8.22 15.43 -0.30
C VAL A 298 -6.74 15.06 -0.35
N GLU A 299 -6.06 15.29 -1.47
CA GLU A 299 -4.64 14.97 -1.58
C GLU A 299 -3.81 15.77 -0.56
N ARG A 300 -4.10 17.06 -0.41
CA ARG A 300 -3.46 17.93 0.58
C ARG A 300 -3.76 17.52 2.01
N TRP A 301 -4.99 17.06 2.28
CA TRP A 301 -5.36 16.49 3.57
C TRP A 301 -4.48 15.28 3.93
N TYR A 302 -4.25 14.36 2.99
CA TYR A 302 -3.35 13.23 3.21
C TYR A 302 -1.87 13.66 3.33
N ALA A 303 -1.44 14.65 2.55
CA ALA A 303 -0.07 15.15 2.57
C ALA A 303 0.27 16.02 3.79
N GLY A 304 -0.73 16.53 4.53
CA GLY A 304 -0.55 17.47 5.63
C GLY A 304 0.33 16.99 6.80
N TYR A 305 0.68 15.70 6.83
CA TYR A 305 1.59 15.09 7.82
C TYR A 305 3.02 14.90 7.31
N GLN A 306 3.32 15.31 6.07
CA GLN A 306 4.61 15.07 5.41
C GLN A 306 5.51 16.31 5.41
N ASP A 307 6.75 16.14 4.94
CA ASP A 307 7.78 17.18 4.91
C ASP A 307 7.33 18.43 4.11
N ARG A 308 7.49 19.60 4.72
CA ARG A 308 7.01 20.87 4.17
C ARG A 308 7.83 21.34 2.97
N ASP A 309 9.10 20.97 2.85
CA ASP A 309 9.97 21.44 1.76
C ASP A 309 9.51 20.88 0.41
N LEU A 310 8.96 19.66 0.39
CA LEU A 310 8.42 19.04 -0.83
C LEU A 310 7.01 19.56 -1.15
N PHE A 311 6.14 19.61 -0.15
CA PHE A 311 4.70 19.75 -0.37
C PHE A 311 4.19 21.18 -0.24
N ALA A 312 4.77 22.01 0.63
CA ALA A 312 4.24 23.36 0.85
C ALA A 312 4.30 24.26 -0.41
N PRO A 313 5.41 24.30 -1.18
CA PRO A 313 5.46 25.08 -2.41
C PRO A 313 4.44 24.58 -3.45
N LEU A 314 4.32 23.26 -3.56
CA LEU A 314 3.38 22.59 -4.45
C LEU A 314 1.93 22.97 -4.15
N TRP A 315 1.50 22.95 -2.88
CA TRP A 315 0.12 23.30 -2.51
C TRP A 315 -0.19 24.77 -2.73
N LEU A 316 0.78 25.65 -2.48
CA LEU A 316 0.63 27.07 -2.76
C LEU A 316 0.36 27.30 -4.26
N GLU A 317 1.04 26.55 -5.12
CA GLU A 317 0.88 26.67 -6.57
C GLU A 317 -0.42 26.04 -7.09
N LEU A 318 -0.80 24.86 -6.59
CA LEU A 318 -1.96 24.12 -7.08
C LEU A 318 -3.29 24.67 -6.56
N ASP A 319 -3.39 24.89 -5.25
CA ASP A 319 -4.67 25.24 -4.61
C ASP A 319 -4.85 26.75 -4.46
N ARG A 320 -3.76 27.53 -4.64
CA ARG A 320 -3.72 28.99 -4.40
C ARG A 320 -4.21 29.40 -3.00
N MET A 321 -4.08 28.47 -2.05
CA MET A 321 -4.54 28.63 -0.67
C MET A 321 -3.37 28.37 0.26
N ASP A 322 -3.05 29.33 1.11
CA ASP A 322 -1.99 29.19 2.11
C ASP A 322 -2.35 28.15 3.18
N SER A 323 -1.36 27.71 3.94
CA SER A 323 -1.53 26.65 4.95
C SER A 323 -2.41 27.06 6.12
N VAL A 324 -2.47 28.33 6.49
CA VAL A 324 -3.31 28.78 7.61
C VAL A 324 -4.77 28.77 7.20
N THR A 325 -5.08 29.32 6.02
CA THR A 325 -6.42 29.30 5.44
C THR A 325 -6.93 27.87 5.25
N PHE A 326 -6.12 27.00 4.64
CA PHE A 326 -6.47 25.58 4.48
C PHE A 326 -6.76 24.89 5.82
N MET A 327 -5.94 25.15 6.84
CA MET A 327 -6.16 24.55 8.15
C MET A 327 -7.48 24.99 8.79
N ASN A 328 -7.87 26.25 8.62
CA ASN A 328 -9.07 26.80 9.24
C ASN A 328 -10.35 26.46 8.48
N GLU A 329 -10.32 26.57 7.16
CA GLU A 329 -11.52 26.45 6.31
C GLU A 329 -11.78 25.02 5.82
N VAL A 330 -10.75 24.17 5.81
CA VAL A 330 -10.86 22.80 5.29
C VAL A 330 -10.50 21.78 6.37
N ALA A 331 -9.27 21.85 6.89
CA ALA A 331 -8.76 20.77 7.72
C ALA A 331 -9.52 20.66 9.06
N LYS A 332 -9.75 21.77 9.76
CA LYS A 332 -10.52 21.76 11.03
C LYS A 332 -11.96 21.26 10.85
N PRO A 333 -12.74 21.72 9.85
CA PRO A 333 -14.06 21.17 9.58
C PRO A 333 -14.05 19.67 9.25
N VAL A 334 -13.15 19.21 8.37
CA VAL A 334 -13.00 17.79 8.05
C VAL A 334 -12.65 16.98 9.30
N GLN A 335 -11.73 17.49 10.12
CA GLN A 335 -11.35 16.86 11.39
C GLN A 335 -12.52 16.77 12.37
N ALA A 336 -13.43 17.76 12.40
CA ALA A 336 -14.61 17.72 13.25
C ALA A 336 -15.55 16.55 12.87
N VAL A 337 -15.77 16.34 11.56
CA VAL A 337 -16.55 15.20 11.06
C VAL A 337 -15.86 13.87 11.38
N ILE A 338 -14.55 13.78 11.16
CA ILE A 338 -13.75 12.59 11.50
C ILE A 338 -13.83 12.29 12.99
N SER A 339 -13.75 13.30 13.84
CA SER A 339 -13.83 13.13 15.30
C SER A 339 -15.20 12.61 15.73
N ALA A 340 -16.28 13.15 15.17
CA ALA A 340 -17.64 12.65 15.41
C ALA A 340 -17.79 11.19 14.94
N TYR A 341 -17.34 10.88 13.73
CA TYR A 341 -17.39 9.51 13.20
C TYR A 341 -16.60 8.54 14.07
N ARG A 342 -15.35 8.89 14.42
CA ARG A 342 -14.48 8.08 15.28
C ARG A 342 -15.05 7.85 16.67
N ALA A 343 -15.71 8.84 17.27
CA ALA A 343 -16.41 8.65 18.53
C ALA A 343 -17.50 7.57 18.40
N GLY A 344 -18.29 7.64 17.33
CA GLY A 344 -19.36 6.67 17.05
C GLY A 344 -18.88 5.25 16.79
N ILE A 345 -17.68 5.08 16.21
CA ILE A 345 -17.12 3.75 15.94
C ILE A 345 -16.09 3.26 16.97
N SER A 346 -15.76 4.08 17.96
CA SER A 346 -14.81 3.72 19.02
C SER A 346 -15.31 2.51 19.80
N ARG A 347 -14.39 1.67 20.31
CA ARG A 347 -14.77 0.47 21.07
C ARG A 347 -15.64 0.86 22.26
N PRO A 348 -16.72 0.11 22.56
CA PRO A 348 -17.07 -1.22 22.04
C PRO A 348 -17.97 -1.25 20.78
N ASN A 349 -18.20 -0.11 20.12
CA ASN A 349 -19.30 0.06 19.16
C ASN A 349 -19.04 -0.55 17.76
N VAL A 350 -17.78 -0.74 17.36
CA VAL A 350 -17.46 -1.53 16.15
C VAL A 350 -16.56 -2.70 16.51
N LEU A 351 -17.06 -3.90 16.20
CA LEU A 351 -16.34 -5.15 16.41
C LEU A 351 -15.71 -5.60 15.10
N HIS A 352 -14.40 -5.73 15.12
CA HIS A 352 -13.64 -6.32 14.02
C HIS A 352 -13.34 -7.77 14.40
N PRO A 353 -13.50 -8.75 13.49
CA PRO A 353 -13.00 -10.10 13.70
C PRO A 353 -11.53 -10.04 14.14
N LYS A 354 -11.25 -10.53 15.34
CA LYS A 354 -9.89 -10.60 15.90
C LYS A 354 -9.27 -11.98 15.72
N SER A 355 -10.03 -12.93 15.17
CA SER A 355 -9.56 -14.29 14.93
C SER A 355 -8.31 -14.27 14.08
N ARG A 356 -7.33 -15.06 14.52
CA ARG A 356 -6.03 -15.21 13.89
C ARG A 356 -5.70 -16.69 13.82
N TRP A 357 -5.04 -17.09 12.75
CA TRP A 357 -4.48 -18.42 12.56
C TRP A 357 -2.97 -18.29 12.69
N ALA A 358 -2.42 -18.77 13.80
CA ALA A 358 -0.99 -18.79 14.01
C ALA A 358 -0.34 -19.74 13.00
N ARG A 359 0.74 -19.29 12.37
CA ARG A 359 1.57 -20.14 11.50
C ARG A 359 2.40 -21.08 12.38
N PRO A 360 2.81 -22.26 11.89
CA PRO A 360 3.89 -23.00 12.52
C PRO A 360 5.19 -22.18 12.50
N GLY A 361 6.17 -22.56 13.33
CA GLY A 361 7.52 -22.02 13.21
C GLY A 361 8.13 -22.38 11.86
N PHE A 362 8.99 -21.50 11.32
CA PHE A 362 9.59 -21.68 9.99
C PHE A 362 10.35 -23.01 9.84
N CYS A 363 11.16 -23.39 10.83
CA CYS A 363 11.71 -24.74 11.01
C CYS A 363 11.82 -25.07 12.50
N SER A 364 12.11 -26.33 12.83
CA SER A 364 12.46 -26.74 14.20
C SER A 364 13.58 -25.89 14.81
N CYS A 365 14.52 -25.45 13.98
CA CYS A 365 15.66 -24.61 14.31
C CYS A 365 15.38 -23.10 14.40
N LYS A 366 14.27 -22.63 13.82
CA LYS A 366 13.93 -21.21 13.66
C LYS A 366 12.44 -21.04 14.01
N PRO A 367 12.12 -20.85 15.30
CA PRO A 367 10.74 -20.86 15.81
C PRO A 367 9.98 -19.55 15.52
N TYR A 368 10.31 -18.86 14.42
CA TYR A 368 9.62 -17.63 14.02
C TYR A 368 8.32 -17.97 13.31
N ALA A 369 7.22 -17.37 13.76
CA ALA A 369 5.90 -17.58 13.21
C ALA A 369 5.13 -16.26 13.12
N GLY A 370 4.36 -16.12 12.03
CA GLY A 370 3.39 -15.05 11.85
C GLY A 370 1.96 -15.52 12.12
N TYR A 371 0.99 -14.74 11.67
CA TYR A 371 -0.42 -15.11 11.71
C TYR A 371 -1.14 -14.66 10.45
N PHE A 372 -2.18 -15.39 10.06
CA PHE A 372 -3.22 -14.87 9.17
C PHE A 372 -4.29 -14.22 10.04
N SER A 373 -4.69 -12.99 9.73
CA SER A 373 -5.77 -12.32 10.46
C SER A 373 -7.05 -12.36 9.64
N SER A 374 -8.18 -12.59 10.32
CA SER A 374 -9.51 -12.68 9.67
C SER A 374 -9.84 -11.50 8.75
N PRO A 375 -9.51 -10.23 9.07
CA PRO A 375 -9.77 -9.12 8.17
C PRO A 375 -9.03 -9.22 6.82
N MET A 376 -7.92 -9.95 6.77
CA MET A 376 -7.11 -10.11 5.56
C MET A 376 -7.59 -11.25 4.65
N LEU A 377 -8.65 -11.95 5.06
CA LEU A 377 -9.28 -13.06 4.33
C LEU A 377 -10.62 -12.64 3.70
N GLY A 378 -10.83 -11.34 3.46
CA GLY A 378 -12.06 -10.84 2.82
C GLY A 378 -13.32 -10.86 3.71
N ASN A 379 -13.18 -11.10 5.02
CA ASN A 379 -14.33 -11.13 5.93
C ASN A 379 -14.96 -9.74 6.13
N LYS A 380 -16.29 -9.65 6.02
CA LYS A 380 -17.05 -8.40 6.21
C LYS A 380 -17.08 -7.95 7.67
N LEU A 381 -17.23 -6.63 7.87
CA LEU A 381 -17.28 -5.97 9.18
C LEU A 381 -18.72 -5.62 9.58
N GLU A 382 -19.00 -5.62 10.89
CA GLU A 382 -20.32 -5.31 11.45
C GLU A 382 -20.23 -4.14 12.46
N HIS A 383 -21.07 -3.13 12.29
CA HIS A 383 -21.21 -2.00 13.22
C HIS A 383 -22.35 -2.27 14.20
N LYS A 384 -22.10 -2.11 15.51
CA LYS A 384 -23.09 -2.31 16.57
C LYS A 384 -23.40 -0.99 17.27
N PHE A 385 -24.68 -0.63 17.34
CA PHE A 385 -25.13 0.58 18.01
C PHE A 385 -26.00 0.20 19.20
N ASN A 386 -25.60 0.60 20.39
CA ASN A 386 -26.40 0.47 21.61
C ASN A 386 -26.94 1.87 21.95
N TYR A 387 -28.14 2.20 21.46
CA TYR A 387 -28.80 3.50 21.68
C TYR A 387 -29.37 3.66 23.09
#